data_AF-A0AAD1DQP0-F1
#
_entry.id   AF-A0AAD1DQP0-F1
#
_cell.length_a   1.000
_cell.length_b   1.000
_cell.length_c   1.000
_cell.angle_alpha   90.00
_cell.angle_beta   90.00
_cell.angle_gamma   90.00
#
_symmetry.space_group_name_H-M   'P 1'
#
loop_
_entity.id
_entity.type
_entity.pdbx_description
1 polymer ?
#
loop_
_entity_poly.entity_id
_entity_poly.type
_entity_poly.pdbx_seq_one_letter_code
_entity_poly.pdbx_strand_id
1 'polypeptide(L)' 'MQKFTINGQKHIIVNVIDALENNMMGMSVARSWNYELISETTIEFTLKEGETVKPSDLFWFGYFTAID' A
#
# COMPACT_ATOMS: atom_id res chain seq x y z
N MET A 1 -13.90 -10.14 0.09
CA MET A 1 -12.76 -9.38 0.65
C MET A 1 -11.82 -9.04 -0.50
N GLN A 2 -11.56 -7.76 -0.77
CA GLN A 2 -10.65 -7.36 -1.85
C GLN A 2 -9.22 -7.28 -1.32
N LYS A 3 -8.30 -7.91 -2.04
CA LYS A 3 -6.88 -7.95 -1.72
C LYS A 3 -6.06 -7.37 -2.86
N PHE A 4 -4.95 -6.76 -2.51
CA PHE A 4 -3.98 -6.21 -3.45
C PHE A 4 -2.57 -6.49 -2.92
N THR A 5 -1.61 -6.74 -3.80
CA THR A 5 -0.24 -7.07 -3.38
C THR A 5 0.75 -6.20 -4.13
N ILE A 6 1.68 -5.60 -3.39
CA ILE A 6 2.84 -4.92 -3.96
C ILE A 6 4.04 -5.84 -3.83
N ASN A 7 4.67 -6.13 -4.96
CA ASN A 7 5.98 -6.77 -5.00
C ASN A 7 6.99 -5.76 -5.55
N GLY A 8 8.09 -5.57 -4.84
CA GLY A 8 9.10 -4.57 -5.20
C GLY A 8 10.43 -4.82 -4.50
N GLN A 9 11.47 -4.09 -4.89
CA GLN A 9 12.76 -4.18 -4.23
C GLN A 9 12.63 -3.74 -2.76
N LYS A 10 13.49 -4.28 -1.88
CA LYS A 10 13.43 -4.04 -0.44
C LYS A 10 13.34 -2.56 -0.07
N HIS A 11 14.11 -1.70 -0.73
CA HIS A 11 14.08 -0.26 -0.44
C HIS A 11 12.77 0.41 -0.87
N ILE A 12 12.11 -0.07 -1.92
CA ILE A 12 10.78 0.38 -2.33
C ILE A 12 9.77 -0.02 -1.26
N ILE A 13 9.78 -1.27 -0.81
CA ILE A 13 8.91 -1.77 0.26
C ILE A 13 9.08 -0.96 1.55
N VAL A 14 10.32 -0.68 1.94
CA VAL A 14 10.61 0.18 3.11
C VAL A 14 10.04 1.59 2.92
N ASN A 15 10.20 2.20 1.75
CA ASN A 15 9.65 3.53 1.47
C ASN A 15 8.11 3.54 1.49
N VAL A 16 7.46 2.47 1.02
CA VAL A 16 6.00 2.32 1.09
C VAL A 16 5.53 2.27 2.54
N ILE A 17 6.18 1.48 3.39
CA ILE A 17 5.84 1.39 4.82
C ILE A 17 6.04 2.74 5.50
N ASP A 18 7.19 3.39 5.27
CA ASP A 18 7.46 4.72 5.81
C ASP A 18 6.40 5.75 5.39
N ALA A 19 5.96 5.71 4.12
CA ALA A 19 4.88 6.56 3.65
C ALA A 19 3.55 6.26 4.33
N LEU A 20 3.21 4.97 4.55
CA LEU A 20 1.99 4.56 5.25
C LEU A 20 1.94 5.08 6.69
N GLU A 21 3.10 5.20 7.34
CA GLU A 21 3.22 5.61 8.75
C GLU A 21 3.39 7.13 8.92
N ASN A 22 4.15 7.78 8.03
CA ASN A 22 4.64 9.15 8.25
C ASN A 22 4.17 10.16 7.19
N ASN A 23 3.64 9.72 6.04
CA ASN A 23 3.18 10.61 4.98
C ASN A 23 1.65 10.72 4.97
N MET A 24 1.12 11.94 4.82
CA MET A 24 -0.33 12.21 4.78
C MET A 24 -1.08 11.35 3.75
N MET A 25 -0.47 11.10 2.59
CA MET A 25 -1.06 10.26 1.54
C MET A 25 -1.07 8.78 1.94
N GLY A 26 0.04 8.26 2.48
CA GLY A 26 0.08 6.88 2.94
C GLY A 26 -0.85 6.64 4.13
N MET A 27 -0.92 7.59 5.08
CA MET A 27 -1.90 7.54 6.17
C MET A 27 -3.34 7.53 5.66
N SER A 28 -3.64 8.24 4.56
CA SER A 28 -4.97 8.18 3.92
C SER A 28 -5.27 6.79 3.35
N VAL A 29 -4.28 6.12 2.74
CA VAL A 29 -4.44 4.74 2.26
C VAL A 29 -4.62 3.77 3.43
N ALA A 30 -3.81 3.90 4.49
CA ALA A 30 -3.88 3.08 5.71
C ALA A 30 -5.20 3.24 6.48
N ARG A 31 -5.99 4.30 6.23
CA ARG A 31 -7.35 4.42 6.77
C ARG A 31 -8.31 3.41 6.16
N SER A 32 -8.27 3.21 4.84
CA SER A 32 -9.19 2.30 4.12
C SER A 32 -8.64 0.89 3.95
N TRP A 33 -7.32 0.70 4.05
CA TRP A 33 -6.65 -0.58 3.84
C TRP A 33 -5.86 -1.03 5.07
N ASN A 34 -5.94 -2.32 5.40
CA ASN A 34 -4.95 -3.00 6.23
C ASN A 34 -3.76 -3.39 5.36
N TYR A 35 -2.56 -3.46 5.92
CA TYR A 35 -1.39 -4.00 5.24
C TYR A 35 -0.62 -4.98 6.13
N GLU A 36 0.05 -5.95 5.50
CA GLU A 36 0.91 -6.93 6.15
C GLU A 36 2.18 -7.13 5.30
N LEU A 37 3.33 -7.11 5.98
CA LEU A 37 4.61 -7.43 5.35
C LEU A 37 4.77 -8.95 5.27
N ILE A 38 4.60 -9.50 4.07
CA ILE A 38 4.70 -10.94 3.83
C ILE A 38 6.17 -11.36 3.68
N SER A 39 6.99 -10.50 3.07
CA SER A 39 8.43 -10.68 2.94
C SER A 39 9.13 -9.33 2.80
N GLU A 40 10.47 -9.29 2.84
CA GLU A 40 11.22 -8.03 2.62
C GLU A 40 10.94 -7.36 1.26
N THR A 41 10.31 -8.06 0.32
CA THR A 41 9.98 -7.58 -1.02
C THR A 41 8.49 -7.60 -1.34
N THR A 42 7.63 -7.92 -0.36
CA THR A 42 6.19 -8.13 -0.60
C THR A 42 5.32 -7.59 0.53
N ILE A 43 4.38 -6.71 0.19
CA ILE A 43 3.31 -6.23 1.08
C ILE A 43 1.96 -6.68 0.53
N GLU A 44 1.13 -7.28 1.38
CA GLU A 44 -0.28 -7.54 1.09
C GLU A 44 -1.14 -6.45 1.72
N PHE A 45 -2.09 -5.92 0.94
CA PHE A 45 -3.13 -4.99 1.36
C PHE A 45 -4.48 -5.69 1.33
N THR A 46 -5.28 -5.46 2.36
CA THR A 46 -6.67 -5.94 2.45
C THR A 46 -7.59 -4.78 2.74
N LEU A 47 -8.63 -4.59 1.92
CA LEU A 47 -9.63 -3.55 2.15
C LEU A 47 -10.37 -3.82 3.46
N LYS A 48 -10.47 -2.80 4.32
CA LYS A 48 -11.21 -2.91 5.58
C LYS A 48 -12.70 -3.09 5.34
N GLU A 49 -13.39 -3.69 6.32
CA GLU A 49 -14.83 -3.91 6.24
C GLU A 49 -15.59 -2.57 6.13
N GLY A 50 -16.56 -2.49 5.22
CA GLY A 50 -17.36 -1.29 4.98
C GLY A 50 -16.69 -0.21 4.12
N GLU A 51 -15.40 -0.36 3.80
CA GLU A 51 -14.69 0.55 2.91
C GLU A 51 -14.92 0.20 1.43
N THR A 52 -14.62 1.14 0.55
CA THR A 52 -14.69 0.96 -0.90
C THR A 52 -13.35 1.32 -1.53
N VAL A 53 -12.99 0.63 -2.62
CA VAL A 53 -11.80 0.96 -3.39
C VAL A 53 -12.00 2.33 -4.01
N LYS A 54 -11.10 3.26 -3.67
CA LYS A 54 -11.09 4.58 -4.29
C LYS A 54 -10.16 4.55 -5.50
N PRO A 55 -10.53 5.16 -6.64
CA PRO A 55 -9.63 5.26 -7.79
C PRO A 55 -8.28 5.92 -7.44
N SER A 56 -8.26 6.81 -6.46
CA SER A 56 -7.04 7.40 -5.91
C SER A 56 -6.09 6.35 -5.32
N ASP A 57 -6.61 5.32 -4.67
CA ASP A 57 -5.79 4.28 -4.03
C ASP A 57 -5.04 3.48 -5.10
N LEU A 58 -5.68 3.20 -6.23
CA LEU A 58 -5.06 2.54 -7.39
C LEU A 58 -3.94 3.38 -8.00
N PHE A 59 -4.13 4.70 -8.08
CA PHE A 59 -3.08 5.61 -8.54
C PHE A 59 -1.87 5.59 -7.60
N TRP A 60 -2.10 5.63 -6.29
CA TRP A 60 -1.02 5.60 -5.30
C TRP A 60 -0.30 4.26 -5.27
N PHE A 61 -1.02 3.15 -5.37
CA PHE A 61 -0.40 1.83 -5.53
C PHE A 61 0.45 1.75 -6.80
N GLY A 62 -0.04 2.31 -7.91
CA GLY A 62 0.73 2.44 -9.14
C GLY A 62 2.00 3.27 -8.96
N TYR A 63 1.90 4.43 -8.29
CA TYR A 63 3.03 5.30 -7.99
C TYR A 63 4.09 4.60 -7.13
N PHE A 64 3.68 3.84 -6.11
CA PHE A 64 4.59 3.07 -5.26
C PHE A 64 5.30 1.93 -6.02
N THR A 65 4.72 1.42 -7.10
CA THR A 65 5.32 0.39 -7.95
C THR A 65 6.09 0.94 -9.16
N ALA A 66 5.93 2.23 -9.46
CA ALA A 66 6.55 2.88 -10.61
C ALA A 66 7.82 3.62 -10.19
N ILE A 67 8.90 2.87 -9.98
CA ILE A 67 10.25 3.42 -9.93
C ILE A 67 11.12 2.50 -10.80
N ASP A 68 11.83 3.09 -11.78
CA ASP A 68 12.76 2.44 -12.71
C ASP A 68 13.84 1.60 -12.01
#